data_AF-A0A166BJ97-F1
#
_entry.id   AF-A0A166BJ97-F1
#
_cell.length_a   1.000
_cell.length_b   1.000
_cell.length_c   1.000
_cell.angle_alpha   90.00
_cell.angle_beta   90.00
_cell.angle_gamma   90.00
#
_symmetry.space_group_name_H-M   'P 1'
#
loop_
_entity.id
_entity.type
_entity.pdbx_description
1 polymer ?
#
loop_
_entity_poly.entity_id
_entity_poly.type
_entity_poly.pdbx_seq_one_letter_code
_entity_poly.pdbx_strand_id
1 'polypeptide(L)'
;MASDHPAAEGGQHLASVMAERLINVASTLKNLKKNQAPFEELQKYGVGIARTLTTLTMLIIATKRNPLSATTSSTLTGILRTWSARTPWDLEPNNSDMRSSHILSDVLNPDSVSLQALVRERRRALKGRGSCALPSCQIEEGLKTCQRCKTVVYCCPEHQRSHWKARTEDGHKRRCFETVY
;
A
#
# COMPACT_ATOMS: atom_id res chain seq x y z
N MET A 1 -11.45 12.71 12.12
CA MET A 1 -11.74 11.77 13.22
C MET A 1 -10.42 11.12 13.63
N ALA A 2 -9.91 11.45 14.81
CA ALA A 2 -8.85 10.67 15.44
C ALA A 2 -9.52 9.57 16.26
N SER A 3 -8.97 8.35 16.23
CA SER A 3 -9.48 7.24 17.03
C SER A 3 -8.87 7.33 18.42
N ASP A 4 -9.70 7.25 19.47
CA ASP A 4 -9.28 7.32 20.88
C ASP A 4 -8.63 6.00 21.37
N HIS A 5 -8.46 5.02 20.48
CA HIS A 5 -7.86 3.74 20.82
C HIS A 5 -6.31 3.86 20.79
N PRO A 6 -5.58 3.44 21.84
CA PRO A 6 -4.11 3.54 21.90
C PRO A 6 -3.39 2.88 20.72
N ALA A 7 -4.00 1.84 20.13
CA ALA A 7 -3.48 1.15 18.95
C ALA A 7 -3.57 1.95 17.63
N ALA A 8 -4.29 3.08 17.62
CA ALA A 8 -4.45 3.95 16.46
C ALA A 8 -3.51 5.16 16.49
N GLU A 9 -2.78 5.36 17.59
CA GLU A 9 -1.83 6.45 17.74
C GLU A 9 -0.67 6.24 16.72
N GLY A 10 -0.60 7.11 15.72
CA GLY A 10 0.46 7.08 14.69
C GLY A 10 0.04 6.57 13.30
N GLY A 11 -1.19 6.08 13.08
CA GLY A 11 -1.74 5.78 11.75
C GLY A 11 -1.00 4.71 10.91
N GLN A 12 0.11 4.15 11.39
CA GLN A 12 0.96 3.20 10.68
C GLN A 12 0.55 1.73 10.91
N HIS A 13 -0.45 1.47 11.74
CA HIS A 13 -0.80 0.12 12.18
C HIS A 13 -1.76 -0.64 11.27
N LEU A 14 -2.48 0.02 10.36
CA LEU A 14 -3.50 -0.68 9.56
C LEU A 14 -2.91 -1.82 8.73
N ALA A 15 -1.78 -1.57 8.04
CA ALA A 15 -1.11 -2.61 7.26
C ALA A 15 -0.65 -3.79 8.14
N SER A 16 -0.09 -3.50 9.31
CA SER A 16 0.36 -4.53 10.26
C SER A 16 -0.80 -5.35 10.81
N VAL A 17 -1.89 -4.71 11.23
CA VAL A 17 -3.10 -5.40 11.72
C VAL A 17 -3.72 -6.27 10.62
N MET A 18 -3.76 -5.78 9.38
CA MET A 18 -4.24 -6.58 8.25
C MET A 18 -3.34 -7.79 7.97
N ALA A 19 -2.02 -7.62 8.03
CA ALA A 19 -1.06 -8.72 7.85
C ALA A 19 -1.20 -9.78 8.96
N GLU A 20 -1.30 -9.37 10.22
CA GLU A 20 -1.51 -10.28 11.36
C GLU A 20 -2.83 -11.06 11.25
N ARG A 21 -3.93 -10.36 10.90
CA ARG A 21 -5.22 -11.02 10.66
C ARG A 21 -5.13 -12.05 9.53
N LEU A 22 -4.42 -11.72 8.46
CA LEU A 22 -4.24 -12.63 7.33
C LEU A 22 -3.43 -13.88 7.73
N ILE A 23 -2.40 -13.72 8.57
CA ILE A 23 -1.62 -14.84 9.15
C ILE A 23 -2.53 -15.74 10.01
N ASN A 24 -3.38 -15.14 10.83
CA ASN A 24 -4.34 -15.88 11.66
C ASN A 24 -5.35 -16.67 10.80
N VAL A 25 -5.93 -16.02 9.79
CA VAL A 25 -6.85 -16.68 8.84
C VAL A 25 -6.16 -17.84 8.10
N ALA A 26 -4.89 -17.66 7.69
CA ALA A 26 -4.13 -18.72 7.04
C ALA A 26 -3.93 -19.94 7.95
N SER A 27 -3.74 -19.70 9.25
CA SER A 27 -3.59 -20.76 10.25
C SER A 27 -4.92 -21.50 10.45
N THR A 28 -6.04 -20.78 10.52
CA THR A 28 -7.39 -21.38 10.55
C THR A 28 -7.67 -22.23 9.30
N LEU A 29 -7.37 -21.72 8.11
CA LEU A 29 -7.54 -22.47 6.87
C LEU A 29 -6.68 -23.74 6.81
N LYS A 30 -5.45 -23.69 7.34
CA LYS A 30 -4.59 -24.88 7.45
C LYS A 30 -5.25 -25.95 8.34
N ASN A 31 -5.86 -25.54 9.45
CA ASN A 31 -6.57 -26.46 10.36
C ASN A 31 -7.84 -27.02 9.72
N LEU A 32 -8.67 -26.18 9.07
CA LEU A 32 -9.86 -26.63 8.35
C LEU A 32 -9.53 -27.67 7.27
N LYS A 33 -8.46 -27.45 6.50
CA LYS A 33 -7.99 -28.42 5.51
C LYS A 33 -7.52 -29.73 6.15
N LYS A 34 -6.79 -29.66 7.27
CA LYS A 34 -6.36 -30.85 8.02
C LYS A 34 -7.57 -31.66 8.50
N ASN A 35 -8.66 -30.98 8.84
CA ASN A 35 -9.90 -31.58 9.31
C ASN A 35 -10.90 -31.92 8.18
N GLN A 36 -10.49 -31.80 6.90
CA GLN A 36 -11.33 -32.08 5.73
C GLN A 36 -12.67 -31.30 5.73
N ALA A 37 -12.63 -30.04 6.16
CA ALA A 37 -13.82 -29.18 6.16
C ALA A 37 -14.45 -29.08 4.75
N PRO A 38 -15.79 -28.95 4.65
CA PRO A 38 -16.48 -28.78 3.37
C PRO A 38 -15.95 -27.59 2.56
N PHE A 39 -16.06 -27.69 1.23
CA PHE A 39 -15.58 -26.64 0.32
C PHE A 39 -16.26 -25.29 0.57
N GLU A 40 -17.55 -25.31 0.90
CA GLU A 40 -18.37 -24.13 1.20
C GLU A 40 -17.83 -23.39 2.43
N GLU A 41 -17.28 -24.12 3.40
CA GLU A 41 -16.68 -23.51 4.59
C GLU A 41 -15.36 -22.80 4.26
N LEU A 42 -14.58 -23.35 3.33
CA LEU A 42 -13.35 -22.72 2.83
C LEU A 42 -13.67 -21.48 1.97
N GLN A 43 -14.74 -21.54 1.16
CA GLN A 43 -15.13 -20.46 0.25
C GLN A 43 -15.53 -19.17 0.98
N LYS A 44 -16.08 -19.27 2.19
CA LYS A 44 -16.44 -18.11 3.05
C LYS A 44 -15.27 -17.14 3.27
N TYR A 45 -14.04 -17.63 3.21
CA TYR A 45 -12.84 -16.82 3.43
C TYR A 45 -12.29 -16.19 2.14
N GLY A 46 -12.65 -16.70 0.96
CA GLY A 46 -12.03 -16.33 -0.33
C GLY A 46 -12.11 -14.82 -0.61
N VAL A 47 -13.34 -14.28 -0.67
CA VAL A 47 -13.58 -12.85 -0.95
C VAL A 47 -12.92 -11.94 0.09
N GLY A 48 -12.95 -12.34 1.37
CA GLY A 48 -12.32 -11.60 2.46
C GLY A 48 -10.80 -11.55 2.34
N ILE A 49 -10.18 -12.69 2.01
CA ILE A 49 -8.74 -12.81 1.77
C ILE A 49 -8.33 -11.96 0.57
N ALA A 50 -9.04 -12.09 -0.55
CA ALA A 50 -8.77 -11.33 -1.78
C ALA A 50 -8.72 -9.82 -1.52
N ARG A 51 -9.80 -9.28 -0.92
CA ARG A 51 -9.89 -7.86 -0.58
C ARG A 51 -8.77 -7.44 0.37
N THR A 52 -8.47 -8.26 1.38
CA THR A 52 -7.39 -7.98 2.34
C THR A 52 -6.04 -7.92 1.64
N LEU A 53 -5.74 -8.85 0.73
CA LEU A 53 -4.50 -8.89 -0.05
C LEU A 53 -4.34 -7.64 -0.93
N THR A 54 -5.38 -7.28 -1.68
CA THR A 54 -5.36 -6.10 -2.56
C THR A 54 -5.16 -4.82 -1.74
N THR A 55 -5.93 -4.62 -0.67
CA THR A 55 -5.81 -3.44 0.20
C THR A 55 -4.43 -3.37 0.86
N LEU A 56 -3.94 -4.49 1.41
CA LEU A 56 -2.63 -4.53 2.05
C LEU A 56 -1.50 -4.20 1.05
N THR A 57 -1.60 -4.72 -0.17
CA THR A 57 -0.67 -4.39 -1.27
C THR A 57 -0.65 -2.89 -1.53
N MET A 58 -1.82 -2.26 -1.68
CA MET A 58 -1.92 -0.83 -1.93
C MET A 58 -1.37 0.01 -0.77
N LEU A 59 -1.63 -0.39 0.48
CA LEU A 59 -1.07 0.29 1.65
C LEU A 59 0.46 0.21 1.68
N ILE A 60 1.04 -0.96 1.42
CA ILE A 60 2.50 -1.12 1.39
C ILE A 60 3.12 -0.32 0.23
N ILE A 61 2.47 -0.30 -0.93
CA ILE A 61 2.89 0.54 -2.06
C ILE A 61 2.80 2.02 -1.68
N ALA A 62 1.73 2.48 -1.02
CA ALA A 62 1.59 3.89 -0.65
C ALA A 62 2.63 4.36 0.40
N THR A 63 3.06 3.47 1.29
CA THR A 63 4.05 3.79 2.35
C THR A 63 5.49 3.86 1.81
N LYS A 64 6.33 4.74 2.38
CA LYS A 64 7.74 4.92 1.95
C LYS A 64 8.65 3.79 2.44
N ARG A 65 8.36 3.23 3.61
CA ARG A 65 9.06 2.10 4.24
C ARG A 65 8.05 0.98 4.42
N ASN A 66 8.51 -0.27 4.32
CA ASN A 66 7.67 -1.41 4.67
C ASN A 66 7.20 -1.24 6.14
N PRO A 67 5.89 -1.11 6.40
CA PRO A 67 5.38 -0.91 7.75
C PRO A 67 5.40 -2.19 8.59
N LEU A 68 5.63 -3.35 7.95
CA LEU A 68 5.63 -4.65 8.60
C LEU A 68 6.99 -4.95 9.23
N SER A 69 6.96 -5.66 10.36
CA SER A 69 8.18 -6.23 10.93
C SER A 69 8.81 -7.25 9.97
N ALA A 70 10.12 -7.50 10.12
CA ALA A 70 10.81 -8.52 9.32
C ALA A 70 10.18 -9.92 9.52
N THR A 71 9.81 -10.25 10.76
CA THR A 71 9.13 -11.51 11.11
C THR A 71 7.79 -11.62 10.41
N THR A 72 6.91 -10.61 10.53
CA THR A 72 5.60 -10.58 9.87
C THR A 72 5.73 -10.70 8.36
N SER A 73 6.69 -9.98 7.75
CA SER A 73 6.93 -10.01 6.30
C SER A 73 7.38 -11.39 5.84
N SER A 74 8.28 -12.03 6.58
CA SER A 74 8.79 -13.37 6.26
C SER A 74 7.68 -14.43 6.36
N THR A 75 6.94 -14.44 7.47
CA THR A 75 5.80 -15.34 7.69
C THR A 75 4.75 -15.19 6.60
N LEU A 76 4.37 -13.95 6.29
CA LEU A 76 3.35 -13.68 5.29
C LEU A 76 3.82 -14.09 3.89
N THR A 77 5.06 -13.78 3.51
CA THR A 77 5.65 -14.22 2.24
C THR A 77 5.58 -15.75 2.07
N GLY A 78 5.90 -16.51 3.12
CA GLY A 78 5.80 -17.98 3.09
C GLY A 78 4.38 -18.50 2.86
N ILE A 79 3.38 -17.87 3.51
CA ILE A 79 1.96 -18.19 3.33
C ILE A 79 1.53 -17.88 1.88
N LEU A 80 1.85 -16.69 1.38
CA LEU A 80 1.46 -16.23 0.05
C LEU A 80 2.05 -17.11 -1.05
N ARG A 81 3.33 -17.50 -0.93
CA ARG A 81 3.97 -18.44 -1.86
C ARG A 81 3.29 -19.81 -1.85
N THR A 82 2.91 -20.29 -0.66
CA THR A 82 2.16 -21.55 -0.53
C THR A 82 0.79 -21.45 -1.21
N TRP A 83 0.11 -20.31 -1.09
CA TRP A 83 -1.18 -20.09 -1.75
C TRP A 83 -1.05 -19.97 -3.27
N SER A 84 -0.04 -19.23 -3.76
CA SER A 84 0.20 -19.08 -5.20
C SER A 84 0.64 -20.38 -5.87
N ALA A 85 1.33 -21.28 -5.16
CA ALA A 85 1.77 -22.56 -5.70
C ALA A 85 0.67 -23.63 -5.77
N ARG A 86 -0.43 -23.47 -5.02
CA ARG A 86 -1.46 -24.50 -4.85
C ARG A 86 -2.49 -24.57 -5.97
N THR A 87 -2.49 -23.63 -6.89
CA THR A 87 -3.55 -23.50 -7.88
C THR A 87 -2.91 -23.42 -9.27
N PRO A 88 -3.29 -24.27 -10.22
CA PRO A 88 -2.87 -24.09 -11.61
C PRO A 88 -3.40 -22.74 -12.08
N TRP A 89 -2.50 -21.86 -12.50
CA TRP A 89 -2.79 -20.53 -13.02
C TRP A 89 -3.79 -20.53 -14.19
N ASP A 90 -3.95 -21.71 -14.81
CA ASP A 90 -4.58 -21.89 -16.11
C ASP A 90 -6.03 -22.39 -16.04
N LEU A 91 -6.52 -22.82 -14.86
CA LEU A 91 -7.87 -23.40 -14.76
C LEU A 91 -8.98 -22.35 -14.67
N GLU A 92 -8.67 -21.14 -14.19
CA GLU A 92 -9.63 -20.03 -14.15
C GLU A 92 -8.96 -18.70 -14.53
N PRO A 93 -9.15 -18.21 -15.78
CA PRO A 93 -8.48 -17.01 -16.29
C PRO A 93 -8.79 -15.72 -15.49
N ASN A 94 -9.79 -15.76 -14.60
CA ASN A 94 -10.25 -14.63 -13.80
C ASN A 94 -10.01 -14.77 -12.29
N ASN A 95 -9.09 -15.65 -11.85
CA ASN A 95 -8.80 -15.78 -10.42
C ASN A 95 -7.95 -14.61 -9.87
N SER A 96 -8.64 -13.50 -9.53
CA SER A 96 -8.05 -12.27 -8.98
C SER A 96 -7.29 -12.47 -7.67
N ASP A 97 -7.67 -13.50 -6.91
CA ASP A 97 -7.21 -13.73 -5.55
C ASP A 97 -5.76 -14.25 -5.54
N MET A 98 -5.43 -15.08 -6.53
CA MET A 98 -4.08 -15.65 -6.68
C MET A 98 -3.08 -14.62 -7.20
N ARG A 99 -3.48 -13.78 -8.17
CA ARG A 99 -2.66 -12.67 -8.65
C ARG A 99 -2.31 -11.72 -7.51
N SER A 100 -3.28 -11.43 -6.64
CA SER A 100 -3.07 -10.58 -5.46
C SER A 100 -2.06 -11.19 -4.48
N SER A 101 -2.08 -12.52 -4.29
CA SER A 101 -1.12 -13.21 -3.41
C SER A 101 0.31 -13.14 -3.94
N HIS A 102 0.51 -13.37 -5.25
CA HIS A 102 1.82 -13.30 -5.88
C HIS A 102 2.38 -11.87 -5.89
N ILE A 103 1.56 -10.89 -6.27
CA ILE A 103 1.95 -9.49 -6.25
C ILE A 103 2.38 -9.08 -4.85
N LEU A 104 1.59 -9.41 -3.81
CA LEU A 104 1.94 -9.06 -2.44
C LEU A 104 3.23 -9.75 -1.98
N SER A 105 3.42 -11.04 -2.31
CA SER A 105 4.65 -11.77 -2.01
C SER A 105 5.87 -11.07 -2.62
N ASP A 106 5.77 -10.64 -3.86
CA ASP A 106 6.88 -9.95 -4.53
C ASP A 106 7.10 -8.55 -3.97
N VAL A 107 6.03 -7.82 -3.60
CA VAL A 107 6.13 -6.49 -2.95
C VAL A 107 6.88 -6.59 -1.63
N LEU A 108 6.64 -7.67 -0.88
CA LEU A 108 7.31 -7.95 0.39
C LEU A 108 8.73 -8.48 0.23
N ASN A 109 9.09 -8.98 -0.95
CA ASN A 109 10.42 -9.49 -1.25
C ASN A 109 11.38 -8.33 -1.65
N PRO A 110 12.40 -8.01 -0.83
CA PRO A 110 13.35 -6.95 -1.17
C PRO A 110 14.19 -7.26 -2.42
N ASP A 111 14.35 -8.54 -2.77
CA ASP A 111 15.21 -8.98 -3.87
C ASP A 111 14.53 -8.87 -5.26
N SER A 112 13.22 -8.57 -5.31
CA SER A 112 12.47 -8.44 -6.56
C SER A 112 12.73 -7.09 -7.24
N VAL A 113 13.87 -6.95 -7.92
CA VAL A 113 14.34 -5.68 -8.51
C VAL A 113 13.31 -5.03 -9.45
N SER A 114 12.71 -5.82 -10.34
CA SER A 114 11.73 -5.35 -11.34
C SER A 114 10.46 -4.83 -10.66
N LEU A 115 9.94 -5.55 -9.68
CA LEU A 115 8.72 -5.15 -8.97
C LEU A 115 9.00 -3.96 -8.03
N GLN A 116 10.17 -3.90 -7.38
CA GLN A 116 10.56 -2.72 -6.60
C GLN A 116 10.72 -1.48 -7.49
N ALA A 117 11.11 -1.62 -8.76
CA ALA A 117 11.07 -0.52 -9.72
C ALA A 117 9.61 -0.08 -10.01
N LEU A 118 8.72 -1.03 -10.30
CA LEU A 118 7.29 -0.75 -10.52
C LEU A 118 6.61 -0.10 -9.29
N VAL A 119 6.89 -0.59 -8.08
CA VAL A 119 6.38 -0.01 -6.82
C VAL A 119 6.87 1.43 -6.66
N ARG A 120 8.14 1.70 -6.98
CA ARG A 120 8.69 3.06 -6.97
C ARG A 120 8.01 3.95 -8.02
N GLU A 121 7.75 3.42 -9.21
CA GLU A 121 7.02 4.11 -10.28
C GLU A 121 5.58 4.43 -9.87
N ARG A 122 4.82 3.44 -9.37
CA ARG A 122 3.46 3.63 -8.88
C ARG A 122 3.40 4.61 -7.71
N ARG A 123 4.37 4.56 -6.79
CA ARG A 123 4.54 5.59 -5.76
C ARG A 123 4.74 6.98 -6.35
N ARG A 124 5.50 7.13 -7.43
CA ARG A 124 5.66 8.42 -8.13
C ARG A 124 4.35 8.86 -8.77
N ALA A 125 3.63 7.95 -9.43
CA ALA A 125 2.34 8.23 -10.05
C ALA A 125 1.25 8.63 -9.04
N LEU A 126 1.25 8.01 -7.85
CA LEU A 126 0.35 8.38 -6.73
C LEU A 126 0.68 9.73 -6.09
N LYS A 127 1.79 10.36 -6.48
CA LYS A 127 2.16 11.67 -5.98
C LYS A 127 2.00 12.64 -7.14
N GLY A 128 1.13 13.64 -7.02
CA GLY A 128 0.97 14.74 -7.99
C GLY A 128 2.28 15.54 -8.18
N ARG A 129 3.24 14.94 -8.89
CA ARG A 129 4.65 15.33 -8.97
C ARG A 129 5.15 15.46 -10.40
N GLY A 130 4.24 15.64 -11.36
CA GLY A 130 4.62 15.97 -12.72
C GLY A 130 5.20 17.38 -12.80
N SER A 131 4.71 18.32 -11.98
CA SER A 131 5.06 19.73 -12.12
C SER A 131 5.12 20.46 -10.78
N CYS A 132 5.71 21.65 -10.79
CA CYS A 132 5.72 22.54 -9.65
C CYS A 132 4.28 22.85 -9.21
N ALA A 133 3.99 22.69 -7.92
CA ALA A 133 2.66 22.93 -7.37
C ALA A 133 2.24 24.40 -7.34
N LEU A 134 3.10 25.35 -7.73
CA LEU A 134 2.71 26.75 -7.85
C LEU A 134 1.97 26.90 -9.20
N PRO A 135 0.69 27.33 -9.24
CA PRO A 135 -0.12 27.30 -10.47
C PRO A 135 0.47 28.04 -11.67
N SER A 136 1.26 29.09 -11.41
CA SER A 136 1.93 29.88 -12.45
C SER A 136 3.24 29.28 -12.95
N CYS A 137 3.61 28.07 -12.51
CA CYS A 137 4.87 27.42 -12.87
C CYS A 137 4.62 26.03 -13.48
N GLN A 138 5.19 25.78 -14.65
CA GLN A 138 5.07 24.52 -15.38
C GLN A 138 6.38 23.71 -15.41
N ILE A 139 7.34 24.01 -14.52
CA ILE A 139 8.58 23.25 -14.45
C ILE A 139 8.29 21.84 -13.93
N GLU A 140 8.81 20.83 -14.62
CA GLU A 140 8.61 19.40 -14.31
C GLU A 140 9.87 18.74 -13.71
N GLU A 141 11.02 19.38 -13.85
CA GLU A 141 12.32 18.84 -13.44
C GLU A 141 12.85 19.49 -12.15
N GLY A 142 13.83 18.82 -11.51
CA GLY A 142 14.50 19.36 -10.32
C GLY A 142 13.59 19.56 -9.10
N LEU A 143 12.42 18.93 -9.08
CA LEU A 143 11.38 19.19 -8.10
C LEU A 143 11.74 18.67 -6.70
N LYS A 144 11.57 19.54 -5.70
CA LYS A 144 11.78 19.27 -4.27
C LYS A 144 10.44 19.17 -3.55
N THR A 145 10.29 18.17 -2.70
CA THR A 145 9.07 17.96 -1.91
C THR A 145 8.94 18.96 -0.78
N CYS A 146 7.72 19.42 -0.48
CA CYS A 146 7.45 20.14 0.76
C CYS A 146 7.92 19.33 1.97
N GLN A 147 8.71 19.94 2.86
CA GLN A 147 9.29 19.24 4.01
C GLN A 147 8.27 18.78 5.05
N ARG A 148 7.10 19.43 5.10
CA ARG A 148 6.03 19.12 6.05
C ARG A 148 5.17 17.93 5.57
N CYS A 149 4.44 18.10 4.48
CA CYS A 149 3.47 17.10 4.01
C CYS A 149 4.04 16.05 3.04
N LYS A 150 5.14 16.35 2.33
CA LYS A 150 5.71 15.50 1.27
C LYS A 150 4.77 15.16 0.10
N THR A 151 3.57 15.75 0.04
CA THR A 151 2.56 15.50 -1.00
C THR A 151 2.83 16.35 -2.24
N VAL A 152 2.99 17.66 -2.08
CA VAL A 152 3.30 18.60 -3.16
C VAL A 152 4.80 18.74 -3.41
N VAL A 153 5.16 19.16 -4.62
CA VAL A 153 6.54 19.42 -5.04
C VAL A 153 6.71 20.82 -5.64
N TYR A 154 7.90 21.38 -5.53
CA TYR A 154 8.25 22.71 -6.03
C TYR A 154 9.62 22.67 -6.69
N CYS A 155 9.82 23.36 -7.80
CA CYS A 155 11.14 23.47 -8.42
C CYS A 155 12.14 24.28 -7.57
N CYS A 156 11.66 25.20 -6.72
CA CYS A 156 12.49 26.01 -5.83
C CYS A 156 11.80 26.39 -4.50
N PRO A 157 12.57 26.75 -3.45
CA PRO A 157 12.02 27.21 -2.17
C PRO A 157 11.15 28.46 -2.27
N GLU A 158 11.40 29.33 -3.25
CA GLU A 158 10.64 30.56 -3.49
C GLU A 158 9.19 30.24 -3.87
N HIS A 159 8.98 29.27 -4.78
CA HIS A 159 7.65 28.83 -5.18
C HIS A 159 6.90 28.20 -4.02
N GLN A 160 7.58 27.42 -3.18
CA GLN A 160 7.00 26.90 -1.95
C GLN A 160 6.55 28.03 -1.02
N ARG A 161 7.39 29.04 -0.79
CA ARG A 161 7.07 30.20 0.08
C ARG A 161 5.92 31.04 -0.48
N SER A 162 5.88 31.26 -1.79
CA SER A 162 4.81 31.99 -2.46
C SER A 162 3.48 31.23 -2.35
N HIS A 163 3.48 29.96 -2.73
CA HIS A 163 2.30 29.10 -2.65
C HIS A 163 1.81 28.91 -1.20
N TRP A 164 2.73 28.92 -0.21
CA TRP A 164 2.38 28.87 1.22
C TRP A 164 1.65 30.13 1.70
N LYS A 165 2.01 31.31 1.18
CA LYS A 165 1.45 32.60 1.60
C LYS A 165 0.16 32.97 0.86
N ALA A 166 -0.13 32.32 -0.26
CA ALA A 166 -1.34 32.55 -1.03
C ALA A 166 -2.59 32.40 -0.13
N ARG A 167 -3.45 33.42 -0.14
CA ARG A 167 -4.69 33.45 0.66
C ARG A 167 -5.88 32.80 -0.05
N THR A 168 -5.70 32.41 -1.31
CA THR A 168 -6.68 31.70 -2.13
C THR A 168 -6.96 30.31 -1.56
N GLU A 169 -8.06 29.69 -2.00
CA GLU A 169 -8.38 28.30 -1.63
C GLU A 169 -7.29 27.33 -2.04
N ASP A 170 -6.54 27.65 -3.09
CA ASP A 170 -5.42 26.86 -3.56
C ASP A 170 -4.15 27.04 -2.71
N GLY A 171 -4.12 27.96 -1.75
CA GLY A 171 -2.95 28.19 -0.91
C GLY A 171 -2.50 26.93 -0.15
N HIS A 172 -1.23 26.52 -0.36
CA HIS A 172 -0.70 25.27 0.19
C HIS A 172 -0.78 25.18 1.72
N LYS A 173 -0.72 26.31 2.44
CA LYS A 173 -0.78 26.31 3.91
C LYS A 173 -2.07 25.67 4.44
N ARG A 174 -3.20 25.86 3.76
CA ARG A 174 -4.51 25.31 4.19
C ARG A 174 -4.60 23.81 3.88
N ARG A 175 -4.14 23.41 2.69
CA ARG A 175 -4.16 22.03 2.21
C ARG A 175 -2.90 21.23 2.56
N CYS A 176 -2.07 21.75 3.46
CA CYS A 176 -0.86 21.05 3.87
C CYS A 176 -1.31 19.82 4.68
N PHE A 177 -0.81 18.63 4.30
CA PHE A 177 -1.23 17.32 4.84
C PHE A 177 -2.55 16.77 4.29
N GLU A 178 -3.29 17.52 3.47
CA GLU A 178 -4.39 16.96 2.70
C GLU A 178 -3.79 16.14 1.55
N THR A 179 -4.05 14.83 1.55
CA THR A 179 -3.82 13.97 0.40
C THR A 179 -4.94 14.24 -0.59
N VAL A 180 -4.69 15.16 -1.53
CA VAL A 180 -5.52 15.28 -2.73
C VAL A 180 -5.20 14.06 -3.59
N TYR A 181 -6.14 13.11 -3.62
CA TYR A 181 -6.10 11.93 -4.49
C TYR A 181 -6.53 12.29 -5.91
#